data_AF-A0AAV9JQX1-F1
#
_entry.id   AF-A0AAV9JQX1-F1
#
_cell.length_a   1.000
_cell.length_b   1.000
_cell.length_c   1.000
_cell.angle_alpha   90.00
_cell.angle_beta   90.00
_cell.angle_gamma   90.00
#
_symmetry.space_group_name_H-M   'P 1'
#
loop_
_entity.id
_entity.type
_entity.pdbx_description
1 polymer ?
#
loop_
_entity_poly.entity_id
_entity_poly.type
_entity_poly.pdbx_seq_one_letter_code
_entity_poly.pdbx_strand_id
1 'polypeptide(L)'
;MSASMQRTTHLDLLKSQIDAGATDFSVFLRELGRPPSDDAYRAGARYAHMRLRERLEYVNWMYDRIDRARQQTLLNTARAEQKLVSVEELAAVKLERISSESLNVRTDVESWVRDAKKGGLQMEIRAVIVARRRVEAERDRLFRLWEDATRAEKANRPAEEAHVREDESEQQEETEAEADANGPMRRRWSGGSSFT
;
A
#
# COMPACT_ATOMS: atom_id res chain seq x y z
N MET A 1 -31.43 -24.63 5.18
CA MET A 1 -30.26 -23.86 4.68
C MET A 1 -30.72 -22.44 4.44
N SER A 2 -30.07 -21.46 5.07
CA SER A 2 -30.57 -20.10 5.32
C SER A 2 -30.81 -19.26 4.07
N ALA A 3 -31.89 -18.48 4.11
CA ALA A 3 -32.33 -17.52 3.09
C ALA A 3 -31.45 -16.24 3.04
N SER A 4 -30.12 -16.41 3.07
CA SER A 4 -29.13 -15.35 2.85
C SER A 4 -28.26 -15.63 1.61
N MET A 5 -28.80 -16.34 0.62
CA MET A 5 -28.24 -16.30 -0.74
C MET A 5 -28.51 -14.89 -1.28
N GLN A 6 -27.53 -14.02 -1.04
CA GLN A 6 -27.49 -12.63 -1.41
C GLN A 6 -27.97 -12.47 -2.86
N ARG A 7 -29.01 -11.68 -3.10
CA ARG A 7 -29.31 -11.18 -4.45
C ARG A 7 -28.14 -10.30 -4.86
N THR A 8 -27.18 -10.85 -5.60
CA THR A 8 -26.09 -10.09 -6.20
C THR A 8 -26.69 -9.04 -7.12
N THR A 9 -26.50 -7.75 -6.80
CA THR A 9 -26.98 -6.69 -7.67
C THR A 9 -26.08 -6.57 -8.91
N HIS A 10 -26.57 -5.96 -9.98
CA HIS A 10 -25.74 -5.65 -11.16
C HIS A 10 -24.47 -4.88 -10.78
N LEU A 11 -24.54 -4.01 -9.77
CA LEU A 11 -23.38 -3.25 -9.31
C LEU A 11 -22.37 -4.14 -8.58
N ASP A 12 -22.81 -5.07 -7.74
CA ASP A 12 -21.91 -5.97 -7.02
C ASP A 12 -21.14 -6.89 -7.97
N LEU A 13 -21.85 -7.45 -8.96
CA LEU A 13 -21.21 -8.25 -10.01
C LEU A 13 -20.25 -7.39 -10.84
N LEU A 14 -20.61 -6.14 -11.15
CA LEU A 14 -19.73 -5.23 -11.89
C LEU A 14 -18.46 -4.86 -11.11
N LYS A 15 -18.58 -4.60 -9.80
CA LYS A 15 -17.44 -4.38 -8.91
C LYS A 15 -16.54 -5.61 -8.84
N SER A 16 -17.13 -6.80 -8.68
CA SER A 16 -16.38 -8.06 -8.69
C SER A 16 -15.60 -8.28 -9.98
N GLN A 17 -16.22 -8.00 -11.14
CA GLN A 17 -15.53 -8.05 -12.44
C GLN A 17 -14.39 -7.02 -12.50
N ILE A 18 -14.59 -5.80 -12.04
CA ILE A 18 -13.56 -4.75 -12.00
C ILE A 18 -12.39 -5.16 -11.09
N ASP A 19 -12.67 -5.68 -9.90
CA ASP A 19 -11.64 -6.14 -8.96
C ASP A 19 -10.81 -7.29 -9.54
N ALA A 20 -11.48 -8.24 -10.18
CA ALA A 20 -10.86 -9.34 -10.93
C ALA A 20 -10.16 -8.89 -12.22
N GLY A 21 -10.34 -7.62 -12.63
CA GLY A 21 -9.82 -7.09 -13.88
C GLY A 21 -10.44 -7.73 -15.13
N ALA A 22 -11.66 -8.25 -15.01
CA ALA A 22 -12.41 -8.84 -16.12
C ALA A 22 -13.16 -7.77 -16.93
N THR A 23 -13.25 -7.99 -18.24
CA THR A 23 -13.87 -7.04 -19.20
C THR A 23 -15.05 -7.66 -19.96
N ASP A 24 -15.50 -8.83 -19.52
CA ASP A 24 -16.63 -9.55 -20.12
C ASP A 24 -17.96 -9.04 -19.55
N PHE A 25 -18.56 -8.09 -20.26
CA PHE A 25 -19.89 -7.58 -19.91
C PHE A 25 -21.05 -8.50 -20.35
N SER A 26 -20.79 -9.66 -20.97
CA SER A 26 -21.84 -10.64 -21.26
C SER A 26 -22.28 -11.43 -20.03
N VAL A 27 -21.44 -11.45 -18.98
CA VAL A 27 -21.71 -12.17 -17.72
C VAL A 27 -23.02 -11.77 -17.07
N PHE A 28 -23.45 -10.50 -17.18
CA PHE A 28 -24.72 -10.04 -16.60
C PHE A 28 -25.94 -10.68 -17.26
N LEU A 29 -25.88 -10.97 -18.57
CA LEU A 29 -26.95 -11.67 -19.26
C LEU A 29 -27.03 -13.13 -18.80
N ARG A 30 -25.88 -13.78 -18.60
CA ARG A 30 -25.80 -15.17 -18.13
C ARG A 30 -26.28 -15.32 -16.69
N GLU A 31 -25.81 -14.46 -15.79
CA GLU A 31 -26.04 -14.58 -14.35
C GLU A 31 -27.36 -13.93 -13.88
N LEU A 32 -27.73 -12.79 -14.49
CA LEU A 32 -28.86 -11.96 -14.02
C LEU A 32 -29.99 -11.86 -15.07
N GLY A 33 -29.87 -12.52 -16.22
CA GLY A 33 -30.88 -12.55 -17.28
C GLY A 33 -31.13 -11.22 -17.99
N ARG A 34 -30.44 -10.15 -17.60
CA ARG A 34 -30.61 -8.80 -18.15
C ARG A 34 -29.33 -8.00 -17.98
N PRO A 35 -29.04 -7.03 -18.87
CA PRO A 35 -27.82 -6.26 -18.76
C PRO A 35 -27.96 -5.17 -17.67
N PRO A 36 -26.85 -4.62 -17.14
CA PRO A 36 -26.90 -3.53 -16.17
C PRO A 36 -27.58 -2.28 -16.74
N SER A 37 -28.22 -1.51 -15.86
CA SER A 37 -28.72 -0.16 -16.18
C SER A 37 -27.56 0.82 -16.39
N ASP A 38 -27.86 1.97 -17.01
CA ASP A 38 -26.86 3.03 -17.19
C ASP A 38 -26.33 3.53 -15.84
N ASP A 39 -27.18 3.65 -14.82
CA ASP A 39 -26.77 4.07 -13.48
C ASP A 39 -25.82 3.06 -12.81
N ALA A 40 -26.06 1.77 -13.01
CA ALA A 40 -25.14 0.74 -12.55
C ALA A 40 -23.77 0.84 -13.25
N TYR A 41 -23.75 1.12 -14.56
CA TYR A 41 -22.50 1.38 -15.29
C TYR A 41 -21.79 2.65 -14.84
N ARG A 42 -22.53 3.74 -14.57
CA ARG A 42 -21.94 4.98 -14.03
C ARG A 42 -21.31 4.74 -12.67
N ALA A 43 -22.01 4.04 -11.77
CA ALA A 43 -21.48 3.67 -10.47
C ALA A 43 -20.25 2.75 -10.59
N GLY A 44 -20.27 1.79 -11.52
CA GLY A 44 -19.13 0.93 -11.82
C GLY A 44 -17.93 1.68 -12.38
N ALA A 45 -18.14 2.65 -13.28
CA ALA A 45 -17.08 3.49 -13.82
C ALA A 45 -16.41 4.32 -12.70
N ARG A 46 -17.20 4.99 -11.85
CA ARG A 46 -16.66 5.72 -10.68
C ARG A 46 -15.87 4.79 -9.76
N TYR A 47 -16.39 3.59 -9.51
CA TYR A 47 -15.70 2.60 -8.70
C TYR A 47 -14.36 2.19 -9.32
N ALA A 48 -14.31 1.88 -10.62
CA ALA A 48 -13.07 1.52 -11.30
C ALA A 48 -12.02 2.64 -11.19
N HIS A 49 -12.43 3.90 -11.40
CA HIS A 49 -11.56 5.07 -11.29
C HIS A 49 -11.00 5.26 -9.88
N MET A 50 -11.84 5.11 -8.86
CA MET A 50 -11.40 5.13 -7.46
C MET A 50 -10.32 4.08 -7.19
N ARG A 51 -10.52 2.84 -7.66
CA ARG A 51 -9.56 1.74 -7.49
C ARG A 51 -8.24 2.01 -8.20
N LEU A 52 -8.27 2.61 -9.38
CA LEU A 52 -7.06 3.02 -10.09
C LEU A 52 -6.31 4.11 -9.29
N ARG A 53 -7.02 5.11 -8.78
CA ARG A 53 -6.44 6.19 -7.97
C ARG A 53 -5.75 5.66 -6.72
N GLU A 54 -6.42 4.80 -5.94
CA GLU A 54 -5.83 4.14 -4.77
C GLU A 54 -4.50 3.45 -5.12
N ARG A 55 -4.44 2.80 -6.29
CA ARG A 55 -3.24 2.09 -6.75
C ARG A 55 -2.12 3.04 -7.14
N LEU A 56 -2.45 4.15 -7.79
CA LEU A 56 -1.48 5.19 -8.14
C LEU A 56 -0.90 5.87 -6.91
N GLU A 57 -1.74 6.18 -5.92
CA GLU A 57 -1.30 6.74 -4.64
C GLU A 57 -0.30 5.79 -3.94
N TYR A 58 -0.58 4.48 -3.95
CA TYR A 58 0.35 3.48 -3.41
C TYR A 58 1.68 3.43 -4.17
N VAL A 59 1.65 3.42 -5.50
CA VAL A 59 2.87 3.42 -6.33
C VAL A 59 3.69 4.70 -6.15
N ASN A 60 3.04 5.85 -6.04
CA ASN A 60 3.71 7.12 -5.73
C ASN A 60 4.42 7.09 -4.38
N TRP A 61 3.77 6.53 -3.36
CA TRP A 61 4.40 6.31 -2.07
C TRP A 61 5.63 5.38 -2.17
N MET A 62 5.58 4.34 -3.01
CA MET A 62 6.74 3.47 -3.23
C MET A 62 7.91 4.21 -3.89
N TYR A 63 7.65 5.02 -4.93
CA TYR A 63 8.68 5.88 -5.53
C TYR A 63 9.35 6.76 -4.47
N ASP A 64 8.56 7.47 -3.67
CA ASP A 64 9.08 8.35 -2.62
C ASP A 64 9.96 7.60 -1.61
N ARG A 65 9.57 6.38 -1.23
CA ARG A 65 10.35 5.53 -0.32
C ARG A 65 11.68 5.10 -0.93
N ILE A 66 11.68 4.67 -2.18
CA ILE A 66 12.90 4.24 -2.89
C ILE A 66 13.84 5.40 -3.09
N ASP A 67 13.31 6.55 -3.53
CA ASP A 67 14.08 7.78 -3.73
C ASP A 67 14.81 8.17 -2.43
N ARG A 68 14.10 8.17 -1.29
CA ARG A 68 14.70 8.47 0.02
C ARG A 68 15.78 7.49 0.43
N ALA A 69 15.56 6.19 0.27
CA ALA A 69 16.55 5.16 0.63
C ALA A 69 17.84 5.31 -0.21
N ARG A 70 17.70 5.61 -1.51
CA ARG A 70 18.83 5.87 -2.41
C ARG A 70 19.58 7.15 -2.04
N GLN A 71 18.86 8.23 -1.76
CA GLN A 71 19.45 9.49 -1.30
C GLN A 71 20.22 9.29 0.01
N GLN A 72 19.65 8.57 0.98
CA GLN A 72 20.33 8.29 2.25
C GLN A 72 21.58 7.44 2.05
N THR A 73 21.51 6.43 1.17
CA THR A 73 22.67 5.60 0.82
C THR A 73 23.80 6.45 0.24
N LEU A 74 23.48 7.36 -0.69
CA LEU A 74 24.45 8.29 -1.29
C LEU A 74 25.09 9.21 -0.23
N LEU A 75 24.27 9.80 0.66
CA LEU A 75 24.76 10.66 1.74
C LEU A 75 25.69 9.91 2.71
N ASN A 76 25.34 8.67 3.07
CA ASN A 76 26.17 7.85 3.95
C ASN A 76 27.52 7.50 3.30
N THR A 77 27.52 7.13 2.01
CA THR A 77 28.76 6.87 1.26
C THR A 77 29.62 8.12 1.18
N ALA A 78 29.05 9.27 0.84
CA ALA A 78 29.79 10.53 0.79
C ALA A 78 30.35 10.92 2.16
N ARG A 79 29.61 10.71 3.26
CA ARG A 79 30.10 10.92 4.63
C ARG A 79 31.30 10.02 4.94
N ALA A 80 31.24 8.73 4.60
CA ALA A 80 32.35 7.80 4.79
C ALA A 80 33.59 8.19 3.97
N GLU A 81 33.39 8.75 2.78
CA GLU A 81 34.46 9.24 1.91
C GLU A 81 34.90 10.70 2.19
N GLN A 82 34.29 11.35 3.19
CA GLN A 82 34.50 12.78 3.50
C GLN A 82 34.27 13.72 2.32
N LYS A 83 33.28 13.40 1.48
CA LYS A 83 32.87 14.19 0.31
C LYS A 83 31.55 14.93 0.56
N LEU A 84 31.37 16.04 -0.14
CA LEU A 84 30.10 16.75 -0.23
C LEU A 84 29.26 16.18 -1.36
N VAL A 85 27.94 16.11 -1.15
CA VAL A 85 26.96 15.71 -2.17
C VAL A 85 26.25 16.97 -2.69
N SER A 86 26.20 17.12 -4.00
CA SER A 86 25.49 18.21 -4.66
C SER A 86 23.97 17.99 -4.74
N VAL A 87 23.23 19.07 -5.03
CA VAL A 87 21.77 18.98 -5.23
C VAL A 87 21.46 18.19 -6.51
N GLU A 88 22.30 18.32 -7.53
CA GLU A 88 22.19 17.60 -8.79
C GLU A 88 22.32 16.08 -8.60
N GLU A 89 23.28 15.64 -7.78
CA GLU A 89 23.44 14.21 -7.45
C GLU A 89 22.23 13.66 -6.68
N LEU A 90 21.69 14.42 -5.73
CA LEU A 90 20.45 14.05 -5.01
C LEU A 90 19.21 14.03 -5.90
N ALA A 91 19.17 14.84 -6.95
CA ALA A 91 18.10 14.82 -7.94
C ALA A 91 18.24 13.64 -8.91
N ALA A 92 19.46 13.29 -9.30
CA ALA A 92 19.76 12.22 -10.26
C ALA A 92 19.38 10.82 -9.76
N VAL A 93 19.29 10.60 -8.44
CA VAL A 93 18.88 9.30 -7.88
C VAL A 93 17.37 9.04 -7.92
N LYS A 94 16.57 10.07 -8.22
CA LYS A 94 15.11 9.94 -8.29
C LYS A 94 14.69 9.05 -9.46
N LEU A 95 13.71 8.21 -9.21
CA LEU A 95 13.13 7.36 -10.24
C LEU A 95 12.20 8.14 -11.17
N GLU A 96 12.21 7.76 -12.44
CA GLU A 96 11.17 8.13 -13.39
C GLU A 96 9.83 7.52 -12.96
N ARG A 97 8.80 8.36 -12.90
CA ARG A 97 7.47 7.98 -12.42
C ARG A 97 6.53 7.72 -13.58
N ILE A 98 5.64 6.73 -13.42
CA ILE A 98 4.52 6.56 -14.34
C ILE A 98 3.64 7.81 -14.33
N SER A 99 3.50 8.48 -15.47
CA SER A 99 2.66 9.68 -15.57
C SER A 99 1.20 9.31 -15.76
N SER A 100 0.28 10.15 -15.27
CA SER A 100 -1.16 10.02 -15.53
C SER A 100 -1.47 10.05 -17.04
N GLU A 101 -0.72 10.84 -17.79
CA GLU A 101 -0.80 10.96 -19.26
C GLU A 101 -0.52 9.62 -19.97
N SER A 102 0.39 8.79 -19.41
CA SER A 102 0.72 7.48 -19.98
C SER A 102 -0.38 6.41 -19.84
N LEU A 103 -1.37 6.67 -18.98
CA LEU A 103 -2.41 5.70 -18.63
C LEU A 103 -3.60 5.75 -19.59
N ASN A 104 -3.74 6.81 -20.42
CA ASN A 104 -4.84 6.97 -21.38
C ASN A 104 -6.24 6.76 -20.75
N VAL A 105 -6.44 7.28 -19.54
CA VAL A 105 -7.71 7.19 -18.78
C VAL A 105 -8.21 8.60 -18.47
N ARG A 106 -9.53 8.81 -18.54
CA ARG A 106 -10.12 10.15 -18.34
C ARG A 106 -10.20 10.49 -16.86
N THR A 107 -9.31 11.35 -16.39
CA THR A 107 -9.20 11.70 -14.96
C THR A 107 -10.20 12.78 -14.49
N ASP A 108 -10.96 13.40 -15.39
CA ASP A 108 -12.01 14.39 -15.09
C ASP A 108 -13.37 13.71 -14.85
N VAL A 109 -13.43 12.95 -13.76
CA VAL A 109 -14.38 11.83 -13.55
C VAL A 109 -15.88 12.17 -13.58
N GLU A 110 -16.32 13.43 -13.42
CA GLU A 110 -17.72 13.65 -13.03
C GLU A 110 -18.65 14.20 -14.10
N SER A 111 -18.15 15.10 -14.98
CA SER A 111 -18.99 15.70 -16.02
C SER A 111 -19.30 14.70 -17.14
N TRP A 112 -18.28 14.02 -17.66
CA TRP A 112 -18.47 13.13 -18.82
C TRP A 112 -19.20 11.82 -18.45
N VAL A 113 -19.01 11.28 -17.24
CA VAL A 113 -19.71 10.06 -16.77
C VAL A 113 -21.22 10.29 -16.68
N ARG A 114 -21.65 11.52 -16.43
CA ARG A 114 -23.07 11.90 -16.38
C ARG A 114 -23.73 11.70 -17.74
N ASP A 115 -23.10 12.18 -18.80
CA ASP A 115 -23.66 12.25 -20.14
C ASP A 115 -23.31 11.04 -21.03
N ALA A 116 -22.36 10.22 -20.59
CA ALA A 116 -21.93 9.04 -21.33
C ALA A 116 -23.04 7.99 -21.47
N LYS A 117 -23.20 7.49 -22.70
CA LYS A 117 -24.02 6.32 -22.98
C LYS A 117 -23.33 5.04 -22.49
N LYS A 118 -24.13 4.00 -22.26
CA LYS A 118 -23.68 2.67 -21.81
C LYS A 118 -22.43 2.11 -22.51
N GLY A 119 -22.37 2.18 -23.85
CA GLY A 119 -21.20 1.72 -24.60
C GLY A 119 -19.92 2.49 -24.26
N GLY A 120 -20.02 3.80 -24.04
CA GLY A 120 -18.90 4.63 -23.60
C GLY A 120 -18.43 4.29 -22.18
N LEU A 121 -19.38 4.02 -21.26
CA LEU A 121 -19.06 3.62 -19.89
C LEU A 121 -18.35 2.26 -19.84
N GLN A 122 -18.76 1.30 -20.67
CA GLN A 122 -18.09 -0.01 -20.78
C GLN A 122 -16.65 0.14 -21.29
N MET A 123 -16.44 0.96 -22.32
CA MET A 123 -15.11 1.22 -22.87
C MET A 123 -14.20 1.90 -21.86
N GLU A 124 -14.73 2.84 -21.08
CA GLU A 124 -13.96 3.46 -20.00
C GLU A 124 -13.58 2.45 -18.92
N ILE A 125 -14.54 1.66 -18.41
CA ILE A 125 -14.25 0.65 -17.39
C ILE A 125 -13.14 -0.29 -17.87
N ARG A 126 -13.18 -0.70 -19.14
CA ARG A 126 -12.13 -1.50 -19.77
C ARG A 126 -10.78 -0.76 -19.79
N ALA A 127 -10.76 0.51 -20.19
CA ALA A 127 -9.53 1.32 -20.21
C ALA A 127 -8.92 1.44 -18.80
N VAL A 128 -9.75 1.72 -17.80
CA VAL A 128 -9.33 1.81 -16.39
C VAL A 128 -8.75 0.49 -15.88
N ILE A 129 -9.37 -0.64 -16.21
CA ILE A 129 -8.83 -1.97 -15.87
C ILE A 129 -7.46 -2.19 -16.50
N VAL A 130 -7.27 -1.82 -17.77
CA VAL A 130 -5.98 -1.93 -18.47
C VAL A 130 -4.93 -1.03 -17.82
N ALA A 131 -5.27 0.22 -17.50
CA ALA A 131 -4.39 1.13 -16.80
C ALA A 131 -3.99 0.58 -15.42
N ARG A 132 -4.94 0.04 -14.65
CA ARG A 132 -4.66 -0.56 -13.35
C ARG A 132 -3.65 -1.71 -13.46
N ARG A 133 -3.76 -2.58 -14.48
CA ARG A 133 -2.77 -3.65 -14.70
C ARG A 133 -1.38 -3.11 -14.99
N ARG A 134 -1.26 -2.00 -15.73
CA ARG A 134 0.04 -1.33 -15.95
C ARG A 134 0.63 -0.80 -14.64
N VAL A 135 -0.20 -0.18 -13.80
CA VAL A 135 0.21 0.30 -12.48
C VAL A 135 0.61 -0.86 -11.56
N GLU A 136 -0.07 -2.00 -11.64
CA GLU A 136 0.30 -3.21 -10.88
C GLU A 136 1.62 -3.81 -11.36
N ALA A 137 1.88 -3.85 -12.67
CA ALA A 137 3.18 -4.26 -13.19
C ALA A 137 4.31 -3.32 -12.74
N GLU A 138 4.03 -2.01 -12.71
CA GLU A 138 4.98 -1.02 -12.20
C GLU A 138 5.23 -1.18 -10.71
N ARG A 139 4.20 -1.45 -9.91
CA ARG A 139 4.34 -1.79 -8.49
C ARG A 139 5.29 -2.98 -8.31
N ASP A 140 5.14 -4.04 -9.10
CA ASP A 140 5.99 -5.24 -8.99
C ASP A 140 7.44 -4.93 -9.35
N ARG A 141 7.68 -4.05 -10.34
CA ARG A 141 9.01 -3.51 -10.64
C ARG A 141 9.59 -2.73 -9.45
N LEU A 142 8.79 -1.84 -8.86
CA LEU A 142 9.21 -1.02 -7.72
C LEU A 142 9.47 -1.83 -6.47
N PHE A 143 8.72 -2.92 -6.25
CA PHE A 143 8.92 -3.78 -5.08
C PHE A 143 10.35 -4.35 -5.05
N ARG A 144 10.85 -4.83 -6.20
CA ARG A 144 12.23 -5.30 -6.33
C ARG A 144 13.25 -4.19 -6.07
N LEU A 145 13.02 -3.01 -6.65
CA LEU A 145 13.90 -1.84 -6.44
C LEU A 145 13.90 -1.37 -4.98
N TRP A 146 12.78 -1.51 -4.28
CA TRP A 146 12.67 -1.20 -2.86
C TRP A 146 13.48 -2.16 -2.00
N GLU A 147 13.38 -3.47 -2.24
CA GLU A 147 14.20 -4.48 -1.56
C GLU A 147 15.70 -4.19 -1.72
N ASP A 148 16.14 -3.89 -2.93
CA ASP A 148 17.53 -3.56 -3.22
C ASP A 148 17.98 -2.25 -2.55
N ALA A 149 17.14 -1.21 -2.63
CA ALA A 149 17.44 0.07 -1.99
C ALA A 149 17.53 -0.05 -0.47
N THR A 150 16.61 -0.78 0.17
CA THR A 150 16.64 -1.03 1.62
C THR A 150 17.82 -1.90 2.03
N ARG A 151 18.23 -2.89 1.21
CA ARG A 151 19.43 -3.68 1.48
C ARG A 151 20.68 -2.80 1.44
N ALA A 152 20.82 -1.95 0.42
CA ALA A 152 21.95 -1.04 0.28
C ALA A 152 22.01 0.00 1.42
N GLU A 153 20.86 0.58 1.79
CA GLU A 153 20.76 1.53 2.89
C GLU A 153 21.22 0.89 4.22
N LYS A 154 20.78 -0.33 4.52
CA LYS A 154 21.18 -1.06 5.73
C LYS A 154 22.68 -1.36 5.75
N ALA A 155 23.25 -1.76 4.62
CA ALA A 155 24.69 -2.03 4.51
C ALA A 155 25.54 -0.76 4.71
N ASN A 156 25.04 0.39 4.27
CA ASN A 156 25.70 1.69 4.40
C ASN A 156 25.28 2.46 5.66
N ARG A 157 24.61 1.83 6.64
CA ARG A 157 24.30 2.50 7.89
C ARG A 157 25.60 2.67 8.71
N PRO A 158 25.98 3.89 9.10
CA PRO A 158 27.18 4.10 9.90
C PRO A 158 27.06 3.41 11.26
N ALA A 159 28.19 2.90 11.78
CA ALA A 159 28.26 2.09 13.01
C ALA A 159 27.72 2.81 14.28
N GLU A 160 27.59 4.14 14.27
CA GLU A 160 27.04 4.91 15.41
C GLU A 160 25.57 4.57 15.73
N GLU A 161 24.77 4.08 14.77
CA GLU A 161 23.39 3.61 15.03
C GLU A 161 23.29 2.11 15.39
N ALA A 162 24.38 1.34 15.20
CA ALA A 162 24.43 -0.06 15.66
C ALA A 162 24.64 -0.10 17.18
N HIS A 163 25.49 0.79 17.71
CA HIS A 163 25.79 0.87 19.13
C HIS A 163 24.57 1.27 19.98
N VAL A 164 23.72 2.19 19.49
CA VAL A 164 22.50 2.61 20.23
C VAL A 164 21.48 1.47 20.38
N ARG A 165 21.42 0.53 19.42
CA ARG A 165 20.54 -0.64 19.53
C ARG A 165 21.09 -1.73 20.43
N GLU A 166 22.41 -1.92 20.45
CA GLU A 166 23.06 -2.87 21.36
C GLU A 166 22.96 -2.36 22.81
N ASP A 167 23.19 -1.07 23.04
CA ASP A 167 23.06 -0.43 24.36
C ASP A 167 21.61 -0.41 24.88
N GLU A 168 20.60 -0.26 24.00
CA GLU A 168 19.18 -0.35 24.39
C GLU A 168 18.74 -1.78 24.71
N SER A 169 19.31 -2.80 24.07
CA SER A 169 19.06 -4.21 24.41
C SER A 169 19.75 -4.63 25.71
N GLU A 170 20.96 -4.12 25.99
CA GLU A 170 21.65 -4.38 27.27
C GLU A 170 20.93 -3.68 28.44
N GLN A 171 20.40 -2.47 28.25
CA GLN A 171 19.60 -1.79 29.27
C GLN A 171 18.23 -2.44 29.53
N GLN A 172 17.65 -3.13 28.53
CA GLN A 172 16.41 -3.91 28.72
C GLN A 172 16.67 -5.24 29.44
N GLU A 173 17.79 -5.93 29.18
CA GLU A 173 18.16 -7.13 29.93
C GLU A 173 18.56 -6.83 31.39
N GLU A 174 19.25 -5.72 31.66
CA GLU A 174 19.56 -5.31 33.03
C GLU A 174 18.30 -4.92 33.83
N THR A 175 17.32 -4.26 33.20
CA THR A 175 16.08 -3.89 33.89
C THR A 175 15.12 -5.05 34.10
N GLU A 176 15.10 -6.06 33.21
CA GLU A 176 14.34 -7.31 33.44
C GLU A 176 15.02 -8.20 34.51
N ALA A 177 16.35 -8.27 34.55
CA ALA A 177 17.08 -8.98 35.60
C ALA A 177 16.93 -8.33 36.98
N GLU A 178 16.86 -7.00 37.05
CA GLU A 178 16.65 -6.26 38.31
C GLU A 178 15.18 -6.35 38.79
N ALA A 179 14.21 -6.49 37.88
CA ALA A 179 12.81 -6.73 38.21
C ALA A 179 12.54 -8.16 38.75
N ASP A 180 13.27 -9.17 38.25
CA ASP A 180 13.20 -10.54 38.78
C ASP A 180 13.94 -10.70 40.13
N ALA A 181 14.97 -9.88 40.39
CA ALA A 181 15.66 -9.84 41.68
C ALA A 181 14.84 -9.13 42.80
N ASN A 182 13.94 -8.21 42.43
CA ASN A 182 13.02 -7.52 43.35
C ASN A 182 11.57 -8.02 43.21
N GLY A 183 11.41 -9.35 43.19
CA GLY A 183 10.11 -10.00 43.23
C GLY A 183 9.22 -9.47 44.37
N PRO A 184 7.89 -9.41 44.17
CA PRO A 184 6.98 -8.77 45.10
C PRO A 184 7.04 -9.43 46.47
N MET A 185 7.36 -8.62 47.50
CA MET A 185 7.17 -8.97 48.91
C MET A 185 5.74 -9.48 49.11
N ARG A 186 5.60 -10.81 49.14
CA ARG A 186 4.38 -11.48 49.60
C ARG A 186 4.19 -11.10 51.06
N ARG A 187 3.27 -10.16 51.33
CA ARG A 187 2.75 -9.91 52.69
C ARG A 187 2.06 -11.19 53.16
N ARG A 188 2.81 -12.00 53.93
CA ARG A 188 2.31 -13.18 54.62
C ARG A 188 1.54 -12.70 55.86
N TRP A 189 0.23 -12.51 55.73
CA TRP A 189 -0.67 -12.39 56.88
C TRP A 189 -0.76 -13.76 57.56
N SER A 190 -0.04 -13.93 58.67
CA SER A 190 -0.25 -15.02 59.62
C SER A 190 -1.11 -14.49 60.77
N GLY A 191 -2.42 -14.70 60.68
CA GLY A 191 -3.37 -14.47 61.78
C GLY A 191 -4.03 -15.79 62.16
N GLY A 192 -3.35 -16.60 62.98
CA GLY A 192 -3.88 -17.82 63.56
C GLY A 192 -4.20 -17.63 65.04
N SER A 193 -5.50 -17.64 65.36
CA SER A 193 -6.17 -18.25 66.53
C SER A 193 -5.42 -18.49 67.85
N SER A 194 -5.87 -17.84 68.94
CA SER A 194 -6.25 -18.43 70.26
C SER A 194 -6.62 -17.31 71.24
N PHE A 195 -7.87 -17.20 71.72
CA PHE A 195 -8.47 -17.84 72.91
C PHE A 195 -8.02 -17.23 74.25
N THR A 196 -8.88 -16.38 74.83
CA THR A 196 -9.39 -16.38 76.22
C THR A 196 -10.69 -15.59 76.26
#